data_AF-A0A2D2GYW7-F1
#
_entry.id   AF-A0A2D2GYW7-F1
#
_cell.length_a   1.000
_cell.length_b   1.000
_cell.length_c   1.000
_cell.angle_alpha   90.00
_cell.angle_beta   90.00
_cell.angle_gamma   90.00
#
_symmetry.space_group_name_H-M   'P 1'
#
loop_
_entity.id
_entity.type
_entity.pdbx_description
1 polymer ?
#
loop_
_entity_poly.entity_id
_entity_poly.type
_entity_poly.pdbx_seq_one_letter_code
_entity_poly.pdbx_strand_id
1 'polypeptide(L)'
;MTRVNALQHCARSPMDGPAGMEQPLASCGADSSPLQPVVFSTDLVEPSRRLDLWQSKYESFNIITPMGEADPSFSGRNVIWSFGALALSRNTAPGVSIERSARQVRRDSIDHWVVRVARTGASRYRSASACFVTSPGVPALFSLGEPSESDRTNADWLSLYIPRDAFPELSVGLAALGAGVLETPGAALLADYLLLLERRLSAMTPEQVPVLATATRSMIAACLLTGIAPKAVSPVDKATAQIERIRQVIRQNIGRATLDPQKICRLAGVSRSVLYRLFEPHGGVAHYIQGQRLHMAHAMLSERGCRLSVGEIGERVGFFDASTFSRVFRREFGYTPGEARSAGQQGLRAAGAETMHSTSFGLDFGGLLRRLGAGDRRGAAVPPA
;
A
#
# COMPACT_ATOMS: atom_id res chain seq x y z
N MET A 1 65.72 55.59 -18.68
CA MET A 1 65.55 54.30 -17.98
C MET A 1 64.13 54.29 -17.43
N THR A 2 63.29 53.47 -18.08
CA THR A 2 61.93 52.99 -17.76
C THR A 2 61.02 53.95 -16.95
N ARG A 3 60.28 54.94 -17.51
CA ARG A 3 59.08 54.90 -18.42
C ARG A 3 57.95 54.03 -17.81
N VAL A 4 56.67 54.40 -17.59
CA VAL A 4 55.73 55.49 -18.04
C VAL A 4 54.60 55.54 -16.95
N ASN A 5 54.14 56.68 -16.39
CA ASN A 5 53.03 57.57 -16.83
C ASN A 5 51.78 56.83 -17.38
N ALA A 6 50.51 57.23 -17.25
CA ALA A 6 49.72 58.32 -16.65
C ALA A 6 48.23 57.90 -16.88
N LEU A 7 47.16 58.32 -16.20
CA LEU A 7 46.43 59.61 -16.18
C LEU A 7 45.15 59.33 -15.36
N GLN A 8 44.86 60.02 -14.26
CA GLN A 8 44.12 61.30 -14.14
C GLN A 8 42.57 61.23 -14.11
N HIS A 9 42.02 61.67 -12.97
CA HIS A 9 40.80 62.51 -12.78
C HIS A 9 39.43 61.84 -13.03
N CYS A 10 38.35 62.03 -12.27
CA CYS A 10 37.79 63.11 -11.44
C CYS A 10 36.85 62.48 -10.37
N ALA A 11 36.87 62.86 -9.10
CA ALA A 11 36.15 63.98 -8.45
C ALA A 11 34.62 63.80 -8.22
N ARG A 12 34.28 63.74 -6.92
CA ARG A 12 33.13 64.36 -6.20
C ARG A 12 31.69 63.80 -6.33
N SER A 13 31.27 63.30 -5.16
CA SER A 13 30.05 63.61 -4.38
C SER A 13 28.68 63.00 -4.74
N PRO A 14 27.84 62.66 -3.73
CA PRO A 14 26.57 61.95 -3.90
C PRO A 14 25.34 62.88 -3.79
N MET A 15 24.25 62.59 -4.52
CA MET A 15 22.85 62.91 -4.16
C MET A 15 21.87 62.03 -4.97
N ASP A 16 20.90 61.45 -4.25
CA ASP A 16 19.50 61.06 -4.57
C ASP A 16 19.08 59.98 -5.62
N GLY A 17 18.54 58.88 -5.07
CA GLY A 17 17.32 58.13 -5.48
C GLY A 17 17.38 57.10 -6.63
N PRO A 18 16.37 56.20 -6.85
CA PRO A 18 15.20 55.85 -6.01
C PRO A 18 14.83 54.34 -5.93
N ALA A 19 13.85 54.02 -5.08
CA ALA A 19 12.82 52.96 -5.18
C ALA A 19 13.18 51.59 -5.80
N GLY A 20 13.37 50.58 -4.92
CA GLY A 20 13.28 49.15 -5.28
C GLY A 20 12.07 48.50 -4.63
N MET A 21 11.14 48.01 -5.45
CA MET A 21 10.03 47.12 -5.07
C MET A 21 10.56 45.91 -4.28
N GLU A 22 10.25 45.82 -2.98
CA GLU A 22 10.24 44.53 -2.28
C GLU A 22 8.97 43.78 -2.71
N GLN A 23 9.13 42.83 -3.63
CA GLN A 23 8.15 41.78 -3.83
C GLN A 23 8.18 40.85 -2.60
N PRO A 24 7.05 40.53 -1.96
CA PRO A 24 7.04 39.45 -0.99
C PRO A 24 7.27 38.15 -1.75
N LEU A 25 8.40 37.51 -1.52
CA LEU A 25 8.59 36.09 -1.82
C LEU A 25 7.45 35.34 -1.12
N ALA A 26 6.45 34.93 -1.90
CA ALA A 26 5.40 34.04 -1.44
C ALA A 26 6.09 32.75 -0.97
N SER A 27 6.26 32.62 0.35
CA SER A 27 6.62 31.36 0.97
C SER A 27 5.49 30.40 0.67
N CYS A 28 5.69 29.55 -0.34
CA CYS A 28 4.87 28.40 -0.61
C CYS A 28 5.02 27.48 0.61
N GLY A 29 4.16 27.66 1.62
CA GLY A 29 4.19 26.87 2.84
C GLY A 29 3.99 25.41 2.50
N ALA A 30 5.06 24.62 2.54
CA ALA A 30 4.95 23.18 2.55
C ALA A 30 4.19 22.81 3.83
N ASP A 31 3.06 22.12 3.68
CA ASP A 31 2.25 21.70 4.82
C ASP A 31 3.06 20.70 5.66
N SER A 32 3.55 21.17 6.81
CA SER A 32 4.36 20.42 7.75
C SER A 32 3.52 19.60 8.74
N SER A 33 2.20 19.50 8.50
CA SER A 33 1.31 18.78 9.40
C SER A 33 1.68 17.31 9.50
N PRO A 34 1.72 16.73 10.72
CA PRO A 34 2.14 15.35 10.92
C PRO A 34 1.19 14.35 10.25
N LEU A 35 1.74 13.18 9.91
CA LEU A 35 1.02 12.07 9.28
C LEU A 35 -0.19 11.67 10.12
N GLN A 36 -1.39 11.88 9.57
CA GLN A 36 -2.64 11.53 10.22
C GLN A 36 -3.02 10.07 9.98
N PRO A 37 -3.29 9.28 11.03
CA PRO A 37 -3.81 7.92 10.86
C PRO A 37 -5.30 7.92 10.54
N VAL A 38 -5.74 6.87 9.86
CA VAL A 38 -7.16 6.49 9.82
C VAL A 38 -7.48 5.66 11.06
N VAL A 39 -8.50 6.07 11.82
CA VAL A 39 -8.90 5.42 13.06
C VAL A 39 -10.30 4.83 12.93
N PHE A 40 -10.42 3.53 13.17
CA PHE A 40 -11.70 2.87 13.45
C PHE A 40 -11.76 2.55 14.94
N SER A 41 -12.73 3.08 15.66
CA SER A 41 -12.90 2.85 17.10
C SER A 41 -14.38 2.66 17.42
N THR A 42 -14.65 1.75 18.35
CA THR A 42 -15.99 1.53 18.92
C THR A 42 -16.17 2.26 20.26
N ASP A 43 -15.17 3.00 20.74
CA ASP A 43 -15.14 3.58 22.10
C ASP A 43 -16.29 4.58 22.33
N LEU A 44 -16.67 5.32 21.27
CA LEU A 44 -17.72 6.35 21.30
C LEU A 44 -19.11 5.83 20.91
N VAL A 45 -19.28 4.51 20.80
CA VAL A 45 -20.54 3.87 20.40
C VAL A 45 -21.15 3.13 21.57
N GLU A 46 -22.50 3.10 21.62
CA GLU A 46 -23.25 2.35 22.62
C GLU A 46 -22.82 0.88 22.65
N PRO A 47 -22.58 0.27 23.83
CA PRO A 47 -22.07 -1.09 23.99
C PRO A 47 -22.75 -2.14 23.10
N SER A 48 -24.08 -2.10 22.99
CA SER A 48 -24.89 -3.04 22.20
C SER A 48 -24.65 -2.99 20.69
N ARG A 49 -24.07 -1.90 20.16
CA ARG A 49 -23.82 -1.70 18.71
C ARG A 49 -22.35 -1.82 18.33
N ARG A 50 -21.45 -2.03 19.29
CA ARG A 50 -19.99 -1.98 19.05
C ARG A 50 -19.52 -3.12 18.14
N LEU A 51 -20.00 -4.33 18.37
CA LEU A 51 -19.66 -5.49 17.55
C LEU A 51 -20.14 -5.31 16.10
N ASP A 52 -21.38 -4.89 15.90
CA ASP A 52 -21.95 -4.66 14.57
C ASP A 52 -21.16 -3.59 13.80
N LEU A 53 -20.84 -2.48 14.46
CA LEU A 53 -19.99 -1.44 13.87
C LEU A 53 -18.62 -2.01 13.51
N TRP A 54 -18.00 -2.77 14.41
CA TRP A 54 -16.71 -3.39 14.14
C TRP A 54 -16.79 -4.30 12.92
N GLN A 55 -17.74 -5.24 12.86
CA GLN A 55 -17.95 -6.13 11.72
C GLN A 55 -18.12 -5.34 10.41
N SER A 56 -18.93 -4.28 10.40
CA SER A 56 -19.18 -3.45 9.21
C SER A 56 -17.90 -2.81 8.64
N LYS A 57 -16.87 -2.55 9.46
CA LYS A 57 -15.60 -1.98 8.98
C LYS A 57 -14.67 -2.99 8.31
N TYR A 58 -14.92 -4.29 8.51
CA TYR A 58 -14.10 -5.37 7.98
C TYR A 58 -14.83 -6.29 6.99
N GLU A 59 -16.17 -6.26 6.96
CA GLU A 59 -17.02 -7.17 6.16
C GLU A 59 -16.66 -7.22 4.67
N SER A 60 -16.09 -6.13 4.15
CA SER A 60 -15.67 -6.02 2.76
C SER A 60 -14.63 -7.08 2.37
N PHE A 61 -13.83 -7.57 3.32
CA PHE A 61 -12.75 -8.54 3.07
C PHE A 61 -12.54 -9.61 4.17
N ASN A 62 -13.14 -9.48 5.36
CA ASN A 62 -13.15 -10.50 6.41
C ASN A 62 -14.57 -10.68 7.00
N ILE A 63 -14.86 -11.87 7.49
CA ILE A 63 -16.00 -12.16 8.37
C ILE A 63 -15.45 -12.23 9.79
N ILE A 64 -16.05 -11.51 10.74
CA ILE A 64 -15.61 -11.49 12.13
C ILE A 64 -16.73 -12.04 13.01
N THR A 65 -16.40 -13.03 13.82
CA THR A 65 -17.33 -13.68 14.75
C THR A 65 -16.75 -13.63 16.16
N PRO A 66 -17.53 -13.24 17.19
CA PRO A 66 -17.07 -13.35 18.58
C PRO A 66 -16.67 -14.77 18.95
N MET A 67 -15.66 -14.91 19.81
CA MET A 67 -15.37 -16.20 20.42
C MET A 67 -16.29 -16.40 21.62
N GLY A 68 -17.35 -17.18 21.45
CA GLY A 68 -18.36 -17.41 22.50
C GLY A 68 -19.51 -16.41 22.44
N GLU A 69 -20.15 -16.14 23.58
CA GLU A 69 -21.23 -15.15 23.66
C GLU A 69 -20.71 -13.74 23.35
N ALA A 70 -21.53 -12.94 22.69
CA ALA A 70 -21.18 -11.57 22.36
C ALA A 70 -20.97 -10.75 23.65
N ASP A 71 -19.72 -10.39 23.91
CA ASP A 71 -19.37 -9.60 25.08
C ASP A 71 -19.89 -8.16 24.92
N PRO A 72 -20.84 -7.70 25.75
CA PRO A 72 -21.32 -6.32 25.69
C PRO A 72 -20.21 -5.29 26.02
N SER A 73 -19.10 -5.72 26.62
CA SER A 73 -17.93 -4.88 26.88
C SER A 73 -16.96 -4.76 25.69
N PHE A 74 -17.32 -5.32 24.52
CA PHE A 74 -16.48 -5.28 23.31
C PHE A 74 -15.96 -3.86 23.03
N SER A 75 -14.63 -3.69 22.98
CA SER A 75 -14.00 -2.43 22.59
C SER A 75 -12.90 -2.70 21.58
N GLY A 76 -13.19 -2.38 20.32
CA GLY A 76 -12.27 -2.52 19.20
C GLY A 76 -11.69 -1.17 18.78
N ARG A 77 -10.38 -1.13 18.57
CA ARG A 77 -9.67 0.02 18.02
C ARG A 77 -8.66 -0.42 16.96
N ASN A 78 -8.72 0.18 15.79
CA ASN A 78 -7.76 0.01 14.70
C ASN A 78 -7.22 1.37 14.28
N VAL A 79 -5.90 1.55 14.38
CA VAL A 79 -5.20 2.78 13.95
C VAL A 79 -4.29 2.41 12.79
N ILE A 80 -4.47 3.08 11.66
CA ILE A 80 -3.82 2.72 10.40
C ILE A 80 -3.05 3.93 9.87
N TRP A 81 -1.76 3.75 9.64
CA TRP A 81 -0.89 4.73 9.02
C TRP A 81 -0.48 4.22 7.65
N SER A 82 -0.79 4.97 6.60
CA SER A 82 -0.29 4.73 5.25
C SER A 82 0.97 5.55 5.02
N PHE A 83 2.04 4.93 4.53
CA PHE A 83 3.31 5.59 4.26
C PHE A 83 3.96 5.00 3.00
N GLY A 84 4.06 5.82 1.95
CA GLY A 84 4.33 5.32 0.60
C GLY A 84 3.23 4.36 0.15
N ALA A 85 3.61 3.21 -0.41
CA ALA A 85 2.68 2.13 -0.73
C ALA A 85 2.48 1.11 0.41
N LEU A 86 3.07 1.32 1.60
CA LEU A 86 2.90 0.45 2.75
C LEU A 86 1.78 0.96 3.68
N ALA A 87 1.23 0.08 4.50
CA ALA A 87 0.40 0.48 5.63
C ALA A 87 0.78 -0.29 6.89
N LEU A 88 0.87 0.42 8.01
CA LEU A 88 1.00 -0.16 9.34
C LEU A 88 -0.33 0.00 10.07
N SER A 89 -0.84 -1.08 10.64
CA SER A 89 -2.09 -1.09 11.41
C SER A 89 -1.81 -1.63 12.80
N ARG A 90 -2.16 -0.85 13.82
CA ARG A 90 -2.28 -1.34 15.19
C ARG A 90 -3.73 -1.65 15.49
N ASN A 91 -4.01 -2.87 15.90
CA ASN A 91 -5.34 -3.30 16.23
C ASN A 91 -5.38 -3.82 17.67
N THR A 92 -6.36 -3.35 18.42
CA THR A 92 -6.66 -3.81 19.77
C THR A 92 -8.13 -4.20 19.79
N ALA A 93 -8.42 -5.47 20.01
CA ALA A 93 -9.78 -5.97 20.11
C ALA A 93 -9.85 -7.18 21.06
N PRO A 94 -11.02 -7.47 21.63
CA PRO A 94 -11.28 -8.72 22.33
C PRO A 94 -11.12 -9.94 21.41
N GLY A 95 -11.18 -11.12 22.01
CA GLY A 95 -11.05 -12.38 21.30
C GLY A 95 -12.13 -12.56 20.22
N VAL A 96 -11.69 -12.77 18.99
CA VAL A 96 -12.56 -12.94 17.81
C VAL A 96 -12.00 -14.02 16.90
N SER A 97 -12.89 -14.72 16.23
CA SER A 97 -12.58 -15.52 15.05
C SER A 97 -12.73 -14.66 13.80
N ILE A 98 -11.79 -14.77 12.89
CA ILE A 98 -11.73 -14.02 11.64
C ILE A 98 -11.61 -15.01 10.50
N GLU A 99 -12.56 -14.98 9.58
CA GLU A 99 -12.53 -15.77 8.35
C GLU A 99 -12.32 -14.86 7.14
N ARG A 100 -11.46 -15.28 6.23
CA ARG A 100 -11.35 -14.75 4.88
C ARG A 100 -11.75 -15.85 3.91
N SER A 101 -12.96 -15.74 3.36
CA SER A 101 -13.52 -16.76 2.47
C SER A 101 -12.92 -16.72 1.07
N ALA A 102 -12.97 -17.84 0.34
CA ALA A 102 -12.55 -17.89 -1.06
C ALA A 102 -13.37 -16.94 -1.97
N ARG A 103 -14.62 -16.65 -1.59
CA ARG A 103 -15.47 -15.67 -2.29
C ARG A 103 -14.92 -14.25 -2.14
N GLN A 104 -14.47 -13.86 -0.95
CA GLN A 104 -13.86 -12.55 -0.70
C GLN A 104 -12.55 -12.40 -1.47
N VAL A 105 -11.67 -13.41 -1.38
CA VAL A 105 -10.38 -13.44 -2.11
C VAL A 105 -10.57 -13.20 -3.62
N ARG A 106 -11.57 -13.84 -4.24
CA ARG A 106 -11.88 -13.65 -5.67
C ARG A 106 -12.48 -12.28 -6.01
N ARG A 107 -13.16 -11.63 -5.08
CA ARG A 107 -13.97 -10.43 -5.33
C ARG A 107 -13.22 -9.13 -5.10
N ASP A 108 -12.41 -9.07 -4.05
CA ASP A 108 -11.87 -7.80 -3.55
C ASP A 108 -10.46 -7.48 -4.06
N SER A 109 -9.76 -8.43 -4.68
CA SER A 109 -8.38 -8.28 -5.17
C SER A 109 -7.37 -7.86 -4.10
N ILE A 110 -7.69 -8.07 -2.81
CA ILE A 110 -6.80 -7.77 -1.69
C ILE A 110 -5.92 -9.00 -1.45
N ASP A 111 -4.66 -8.93 -1.89
CA ASP A 111 -3.74 -10.08 -1.84
C ASP A 111 -2.43 -9.81 -1.08
N HIS A 112 -2.33 -8.66 -0.40
CA HIS A 112 -1.16 -8.18 0.33
C HIS A 112 -0.43 -9.27 1.13
N TRP A 113 0.90 -9.19 1.14
CA TRP A 113 1.69 -9.84 2.18
C TRP A 113 1.49 -9.11 3.49
N VAL A 114 1.39 -9.88 4.59
CA VAL A 114 1.23 -9.33 5.93
C VAL A 114 2.35 -9.86 6.82
N VAL A 115 3.14 -8.93 7.37
CA VAL A 115 4.02 -9.23 8.51
C VAL A 115 3.31 -8.76 9.77
N ARG A 116 3.06 -9.67 10.70
CA ARG A 116 2.31 -9.40 11.92
C ARG A 116 3.11 -9.76 13.15
N VAL A 117 3.08 -8.88 14.16
CA VAL A 117 3.61 -9.14 15.49
C VAL A 117 2.55 -8.82 16.54
N ALA A 118 2.36 -9.72 17.50
CA ALA A 118 1.51 -9.47 18.66
C ALA A 118 2.32 -8.80 19.77
N ARG A 119 1.81 -7.73 20.38
CA ARG A 119 2.35 -7.16 21.62
C ARG A 119 1.83 -7.94 22.82
N THR A 120 0.56 -8.34 22.77
CA THR A 120 -0.11 -9.18 23.76
C THR A 120 -1.07 -10.15 23.06
N GLY A 121 -1.47 -11.20 23.76
CA GLY A 121 -2.38 -12.21 23.25
C GLY A 121 -1.71 -13.21 22.30
N ALA A 122 -2.51 -14.12 21.77
CA ALA A 122 -2.08 -15.14 20.83
C ALA A 122 -3.07 -15.24 19.67
N SER A 123 -2.59 -15.75 18.53
CA SER A 123 -3.47 -16.08 17.41
C SER A 123 -3.12 -17.43 16.84
N ARG A 124 -4.14 -18.22 16.55
CA ARG A 124 -4.04 -19.41 15.70
C ARG A 124 -4.45 -19.00 14.30
N TYR A 125 -3.60 -19.26 13.32
CA TYR A 125 -3.85 -18.98 11.91
C TYR A 125 -3.87 -20.28 11.12
N ARG A 126 -4.82 -20.41 10.20
CA ARG A 126 -5.02 -21.58 9.34
C ARG A 126 -5.31 -21.10 7.92
N SER A 127 -4.64 -21.71 6.95
CA SER A 127 -4.80 -21.47 5.51
C SER A 127 -4.40 -22.73 4.74
N ALA A 128 -4.51 -22.70 3.42
CA ALA A 128 -4.01 -23.80 2.59
C ALA A 128 -2.48 -23.92 2.64
N SER A 129 -1.76 -22.80 2.77
CA SER A 129 -0.30 -22.78 2.80
C SER A 129 0.29 -23.08 4.18
N ALA A 130 -0.39 -22.69 5.27
CA ALA A 130 0.18 -22.75 6.61
C ALA A 130 -0.85 -22.87 7.74
N CYS A 131 -0.42 -23.51 8.84
CA CYS A 131 -1.12 -23.56 10.12
C CYS A 131 -0.11 -23.27 11.23
N PHE A 132 -0.33 -22.23 12.03
CA PHE A 132 0.59 -21.85 13.09
C PHE A 132 -0.09 -21.08 14.23
N VAL A 133 0.60 -21.01 15.37
CA VAL A 133 0.23 -20.17 16.50
C VAL A 133 1.33 -19.14 16.72
N THR A 134 0.94 -17.89 16.95
CA THR A 134 1.87 -16.79 17.23
C THR A 134 1.82 -16.39 18.69
N SER A 135 2.99 -16.30 19.32
CA SER A 135 3.18 -15.72 20.66
C SER A 135 3.55 -14.24 20.58
N PRO A 136 3.35 -13.47 21.67
CA PRO A 136 3.83 -12.08 21.74
C PRO A 136 5.31 -11.93 21.38
N GLY A 137 5.63 -10.88 20.62
CA GLY A 137 6.98 -10.54 20.17
C GLY A 137 7.47 -11.33 18.96
N VAL A 138 6.88 -12.48 18.64
CA VAL A 138 7.31 -13.31 17.50
C VAL A 138 6.52 -12.93 16.25
N PRO A 139 7.17 -12.45 15.17
CA PRO A 139 6.49 -12.09 13.96
C PRO A 139 6.10 -13.31 13.13
N ALA A 140 5.03 -13.16 12.34
CA ALA A 140 4.60 -14.15 11.35
C ALA A 140 4.34 -13.49 9.99
N LEU A 141 4.58 -14.27 8.93
CA LEU A 141 4.28 -13.92 7.54
C LEU A 141 3.09 -14.73 7.05
N PHE A 142 2.15 -14.07 6.37
CA PHE A 142 1.09 -14.74 5.63
C PHE A 142 0.55 -13.86 4.50
N SER A 143 -0.28 -14.43 3.65
CA SER A 143 -0.87 -13.78 2.48
C SER A 143 -2.36 -13.53 2.68
N LEU A 144 -2.87 -12.37 2.24
CA LEU A 144 -4.32 -12.16 2.07
C LEU A 144 -4.85 -12.72 0.73
N GLY A 145 -3.97 -13.22 -0.14
CA GLY A 145 -4.32 -13.76 -1.44
C GLY A 145 -4.87 -15.19 -1.42
N GLU A 146 -5.10 -15.77 -0.25
CA GLU A 146 -5.68 -17.10 -0.08
C GLU A 146 -6.75 -17.10 1.03
N PRO A 147 -7.67 -18.08 1.03
CA PRO A 147 -8.61 -18.24 2.13
C PRO A 147 -7.89 -18.56 3.43
N SER A 148 -8.38 -18.00 4.52
CA SER A 148 -7.76 -18.19 5.84
C SER A 148 -8.76 -18.08 6.97
N GLU A 149 -8.47 -18.75 8.08
CA GLU A 149 -9.15 -18.61 9.36
C GLU A 149 -8.14 -18.18 10.43
N SER A 150 -8.55 -17.31 11.34
CA SER A 150 -7.73 -16.89 12.46
C SER A 150 -8.55 -16.73 13.73
N ASP A 151 -8.23 -17.53 14.75
CA ASP A 151 -8.79 -17.40 16.09
C ASP A 151 -7.82 -16.61 16.96
N ARG A 152 -8.32 -15.58 17.62
CA ARG A 152 -7.47 -14.61 18.32
C ARG A 152 -7.98 -14.42 19.72
N THR A 153 -7.09 -14.44 20.70
CA THR A 153 -7.43 -14.02 22.06
C THR A 153 -7.45 -12.51 22.15
N ASN A 154 -7.75 -11.94 23.33
CA ASN A 154 -7.58 -10.52 23.59
C ASN A 154 -6.14 -10.10 23.24
N ALA A 155 -5.99 -9.33 22.17
CA ALA A 155 -4.68 -9.11 21.57
C ALA A 155 -4.53 -7.66 21.07
N ASP A 156 -3.36 -7.09 21.37
CA ASP A 156 -2.83 -5.89 20.73
C ASP A 156 -1.80 -6.36 19.69
N TRP A 157 -2.08 -6.15 18.40
CA TRP A 157 -1.16 -6.54 17.34
C TRP A 157 -0.87 -5.41 16.38
N LEU A 158 0.28 -5.55 15.75
CA LEU A 158 0.74 -4.70 14.66
C LEU A 158 0.77 -5.52 13.38
N SER A 159 0.27 -4.98 12.29
CA SER A 159 0.29 -5.61 10.97
C SER A 159 0.83 -4.63 9.94
N LEU A 160 1.93 -5.01 9.29
CA LEU A 160 2.45 -4.33 8.12
C LEU A 160 1.86 -4.99 6.87
N TYR A 161 1.18 -4.20 6.05
CA TYR A 161 0.61 -4.62 4.76
C TYR A 161 1.53 -4.18 3.64
N ILE A 162 1.91 -5.15 2.81
CA ILE A 162 2.88 -5.00 1.72
C ILE A 162 2.17 -5.38 0.41
N PRO A 163 1.80 -4.41 -0.44
CA PRO A 163 1.17 -4.70 -1.72
C PRO A 163 2.14 -5.42 -2.64
N ARG A 164 1.71 -6.54 -3.21
CA ARG A 164 2.58 -7.40 -4.03
C ARG A 164 3.14 -6.65 -5.24
N ASP A 165 2.28 -5.86 -5.87
CA ASP A 165 2.62 -5.18 -7.11
C ASP A 165 3.40 -3.88 -6.95
N ALA A 166 3.42 -3.31 -5.74
CA ALA A 166 4.24 -2.15 -5.43
C ALA A 166 5.70 -2.57 -5.21
N PHE A 167 5.94 -3.77 -4.67
CA PHE A 167 7.28 -4.23 -4.26
C PHE A 167 7.59 -5.64 -4.81
N PRO A 168 7.89 -5.75 -6.11
CA PRO A 168 8.16 -7.03 -6.76
C PRO A 168 9.32 -7.81 -6.16
N GLU A 169 10.38 -7.09 -5.81
CA GLU A 169 11.60 -7.60 -5.21
C GLU A 169 11.33 -8.26 -3.86
N LEU A 170 10.43 -7.66 -3.06
CA LEU A 170 10.00 -8.24 -1.80
C LEU A 170 9.07 -9.42 -2.04
N SER A 171 8.14 -9.31 -2.99
CA SER A 171 7.09 -10.31 -3.19
C SER A 171 7.62 -11.68 -3.60
N VAL A 172 8.63 -11.73 -4.46
CA VAL A 172 9.29 -12.99 -4.84
C VAL A 172 10.00 -13.62 -3.64
N GLY A 173 10.72 -12.82 -2.85
CA GLY A 173 11.42 -13.30 -1.66
C GLY A 173 10.48 -13.79 -0.57
N LEU A 174 9.40 -13.04 -0.30
CA LEU A 174 8.37 -13.42 0.68
C LEU A 174 7.61 -14.68 0.24
N ALA A 175 7.35 -14.84 -1.06
CA ALA A 175 6.78 -16.07 -1.61
C ALA A 175 7.72 -17.27 -1.40
N ALA A 176 9.03 -17.09 -1.55
CA ALA A 176 10.02 -18.14 -1.34
C ALA A 176 10.19 -18.50 0.15
N LEU A 177 10.03 -17.52 1.05
CA LEU A 177 10.05 -17.73 2.50
C LEU A 177 8.86 -18.57 2.98
N GLY A 178 7.69 -18.39 2.35
CA GLY A 178 6.45 -19.10 2.69
C GLY A 178 5.75 -18.53 3.93
N ALA A 179 4.46 -18.84 4.08
CA ALA A 179 3.70 -18.41 5.25
C ALA A 179 4.13 -19.20 6.51
N GLY A 180 4.19 -18.52 7.65
CA GLY A 180 4.61 -19.14 8.91
C GLY A 180 5.13 -18.17 9.95
N VAL A 181 5.49 -18.72 11.10
CA VAL A 181 6.20 -18.01 12.17
C VAL A 181 7.65 -17.76 11.74
N LEU A 182 8.17 -16.57 12.04
CA LEU A 182 9.50 -16.14 11.69
C LEU A 182 10.38 -16.06 12.95
N GLU A 183 11.16 -17.11 13.19
CA GLU A 183 11.95 -17.28 14.42
C GLU A 183 13.43 -16.88 14.26
N THR A 184 13.78 -16.21 13.16
CA THR A 184 15.16 -15.79 12.91
C THR A 184 15.50 -14.51 13.70
N PRO A 185 16.79 -14.28 14.04
CA PRO A 185 17.21 -13.01 14.65
C PRO A 185 16.86 -11.78 13.81
N GLY A 186 16.94 -11.90 12.48
CA GLY A 186 16.52 -10.84 11.56
C GLY A 186 15.02 -10.56 11.67
N ALA A 187 14.18 -11.59 11.79
CA ALA A 187 12.75 -11.39 12.00
C ALA A 187 12.44 -10.71 13.35
N ALA A 188 13.12 -11.09 14.43
CA ALA A 188 13.00 -10.42 15.72
C ALA A 188 13.38 -8.92 15.62
N LEU A 189 14.47 -8.60 14.93
CA LEU A 189 14.88 -7.21 14.67
C LEU A 189 13.81 -6.44 13.86
N LEU A 190 13.19 -7.07 12.87
CA LEU A 190 12.08 -6.46 12.13
C LEU A 190 10.87 -6.21 13.05
N ALA A 191 10.53 -7.15 13.93
CA ALA A 191 9.44 -6.96 14.89
C ALA A 191 9.67 -5.75 15.80
N ASP A 192 10.87 -5.61 16.36
CA ASP A 192 11.27 -4.45 17.18
C ASP A 192 11.20 -3.15 16.39
N TYR A 193 11.68 -3.17 15.14
CA TYR A 193 11.59 -2.03 14.23
C TYR A 193 10.14 -1.61 13.98
N LEU A 194 9.22 -2.54 13.73
CA LEU A 194 7.80 -2.23 13.51
C LEU A 194 7.16 -1.62 14.76
N LEU A 195 7.46 -2.16 15.94
CA LEU A 195 6.99 -1.60 17.21
C LEU A 195 7.52 -0.18 17.45
N LEU A 196 8.77 0.11 17.06
CA LEU A 196 9.32 1.46 17.11
C LEU A 196 8.67 2.38 16.08
N LEU A 197 8.45 1.89 14.87
CA LEU A 197 7.83 2.62 13.78
C LEU A 197 6.45 3.12 14.17
N GLU A 198 5.60 2.26 14.72
CA GLU A 198 4.27 2.62 15.23
C GLU A 198 4.30 3.80 16.21
N ARG A 199 5.23 3.79 17.16
CA ARG A 199 5.38 4.87 18.17
C ARG A 199 5.80 6.21 17.57
N ARG A 200 6.39 6.22 16.37
CA ARG A 200 6.97 7.42 15.75
C ARG A 200 6.18 7.94 14.56
N LEU A 201 5.33 7.12 13.93
CA LEU A 201 4.61 7.49 12.71
C LEU A 201 3.75 8.74 12.86
N SER A 202 3.06 8.93 13.99
CA SER A 202 2.24 10.13 14.22
C SER A 202 3.04 11.43 14.38
N ALA A 203 4.37 11.35 14.51
CA ALA A 203 5.25 12.52 14.55
C ALA A 203 6.00 12.74 13.22
N MET A 204 5.83 11.85 12.24
CA MET A 204 6.47 11.98 10.93
C MET A 204 5.75 13.01 10.08
N THR A 205 6.51 13.75 9.28
CA THR A 205 5.97 14.70 8.29
C THR A 205 5.77 14.03 6.92
N PRO A 206 4.89 14.56 6.06
CA PRO A 206 4.68 14.05 4.70
C PRO A 206 5.96 13.97 3.86
N GLU A 207 6.92 14.86 4.10
CA GLU A 207 8.21 14.88 3.40
C GLU A 207 9.12 13.69 3.77
N GLN A 208 9.02 13.20 5.01
CA GLN A 208 9.79 12.07 5.50
C GLN A 208 9.22 10.72 5.05
N VAL A 209 7.92 10.68 4.70
CA VAL A 209 7.19 9.44 4.35
C VAL A 209 7.85 8.62 3.23
N PRO A 210 8.30 9.20 2.09
CA PRO A 210 8.92 8.41 1.01
C PRO A 210 10.26 7.77 1.43
N VAL A 211 11.07 8.49 2.22
CA VAL A 211 12.34 7.99 2.75
C VAL A 211 12.08 6.87 3.76
N LEU A 212 11.09 7.07 4.63
CA LEU A 212 10.67 6.06 5.61
C LEU A 212 10.19 4.78 4.93
N ALA A 213 9.33 4.89 3.92
CA ALA A 213 8.86 3.74 3.14
C ALA A 213 10.04 2.99 2.50
N THR A 214 11.03 3.71 1.98
CA THR A 214 12.25 3.12 1.42
C THR A 214 13.07 2.38 2.47
N ALA A 215 13.31 3.00 3.62
CA ALA A 215 14.01 2.37 4.74
C ALA A 215 13.28 1.11 5.24
N THR A 216 11.95 1.15 5.37
CA THR A 216 11.15 -0.01 5.77
C THR A 216 11.29 -1.16 4.77
N ARG A 217 11.29 -0.90 3.46
CA ARG A 217 11.53 -1.95 2.45
C ARG A 217 12.91 -2.58 2.58
N SER A 218 13.94 -1.75 2.73
CA SER A 218 15.31 -2.24 2.95
C SER A 218 15.40 -3.09 4.21
N MET A 219 14.70 -2.70 5.28
CA MET A 219 14.65 -3.47 6.52
C MET A 219 13.98 -4.83 6.32
N ILE A 220 12.86 -4.90 5.60
CA ILE A 220 12.19 -6.18 5.26
C ILE A 220 13.14 -7.08 4.47
N ALA A 221 13.78 -6.53 3.42
CA ALA A 221 14.70 -7.29 2.59
C ALA A 221 15.89 -7.83 3.41
N ALA A 222 16.52 -6.96 4.21
CA ALA A 222 17.67 -7.32 5.03
C ALA A 222 17.32 -8.32 6.14
N CYS A 223 16.14 -8.21 6.74
CA CYS A 223 15.76 -9.05 7.89
C CYS A 223 15.19 -10.40 7.48
N LEU A 224 14.44 -10.45 6.37
CA LEU A 224 13.68 -11.64 5.97
C LEU A 224 14.25 -12.35 4.75
N LEU A 225 14.94 -11.64 3.85
CA LEU A 225 15.30 -12.16 2.54
C LEU A 225 16.78 -12.54 2.40
N THR A 226 17.63 -12.15 3.35
CA THR A 226 19.05 -12.54 3.36
C THR A 226 19.23 -13.97 3.85
N GLY A 227 19.96 -14.79 3.10
CA GLY A 227 20.29 -16.15 3.53
C GLY A 227 19.09 -17.10 3.51
N ILE A 228 18.03 -16.81 2.75
CA ILE A 228 16.93 -17.76 2.52
C ILE A 228 17.53 -19.01 1.86
N ALA A 229 17.66 -20.07 2.65
CA ALA A 229 17.89 -21.41 2.14
C ALA A 229 16.58 -21.97 1.56
N PRO A 230 16.61 -22.74 0.47
CA PRO A 230 15.42 -23.41 -0.04
C PRO A 230 14.86 -24.34 1.04
N LYS A 231 13.70 -23.99 1.61
CA LYS A 231 12.94 -24.91 2.48
C LYS A 231 12.26 -25.97 1.62
N ALA A 232 11.81 -27.08 2.21
CA ALA A 232 10.91 -28.01 1.53
C ALA A 232 9.63 -27.25 1.15
N VAL A 233 9.53 -26.86 -0.12
CA VAL A 233 8.47 -25.97 -0.61
C VAL A 233 7.20 -26.77 -0.83
N SER A 234 6.11 -26.40 -0.15
CA SER A 234 4.81 -27.02 -0.39
C SER A 234 4.33 -26.76 -1.83
N PRO A 235 3.44 -27.58 -2.40
CA PRO A 235 2.85 -27.29 -3.71
C PRO A 235 2.19 -25.90 -3.79
N VAL A 236 1.63 -25.42 -2.67
CA VAL A 236 1.00 -24.09 -2.57
C VAL A 236 2.05 -22.97 -2.62
N ASP A 237 3.18 -23.14 -1.94
CA ASP A 237 4.28 -22.17 -2.00
C ASP A 237 4.90 -22.12 -3.41
N LYS A 238 5.00 -23.27 -4.10
CA LYS A 238 5.43 -23.31 -5.51
C LYS A 238 4.47 -22.54 -6.42
N ALA A 239 3.17 -22.72 -6.23
CA ALA A 239 2.15 -21.98 -6.98
C ALA A 239 2.24 -20.47 -6.70
N THR A 240 2.47 -20.08 -5.44
CA THR A 240 2.68 -18.69 -5.02
C THR A 240 3.93 -18.08 -5.67
N ALA A 241 5.07 -18.78 -5.65
CA ALA A 241 6.27 -18.32 -6.34
C ALA A 241 6.09 -18.25 -7.86
N GLN A 242 5.31 -19.16 -8.44
CA GLN A 242 5.02 -19.16 -9.88
C GLN A 242 4.13 -17.98 -10.28
N ILE A 243 3.08 -17.67 -9.51
CA ILE A 243 2.23 -16.50 -9.79
C ILE A 243 3.02 -15.20 -9.64
N GLU A 244 3.91 -15.05 -8.66
CA GLU A 244 4.77 -13.86 -8.53
C GLU A 244 5.66 -13.65 -9.76
N ARG A 245 6.22 -14.73 -10.32
CA ARG A 245 6.99 -14.66 -11.57
C ARG A 245 6.13 -14.20 -12.75
N ILE A 246 4.89 -14.70 -12.85
CA ILE A 246 3.96 -14.27 -13.91
C ILE A 246 3.58 -12.80 -13.72
N ARG A 247 3.30 -12.35 -12.48
CA ARG A 247 3.04 -10.94 -12.15
C ARG A 247 4.19 -10.05 -12.60
N GLN A 248 5.43 -10.46 -12.35
CA GLN A 248 6.63 -9.75 -12.81
C GLN A 248 6.67 -9.61 -14.35
N VAL A 249 6.40 -10.70 -15.08
CA VAL A 249 6.33 -10.69 -16.55
C VAL A 249 5.24 -9.72 -17.05
N ILE A 250 4.05 -9.76 -16.44
CA ILE A 250 2.95 -8.84 -16.78
C ILE A 250 3.39 -7.39 -16.55
N ARG A 251 3.97 -7.09 -15.39
CA ARG A 251 4.41 -5.74 -15.03
C ARG A 251 5.45 -5.17 -16.00
N GLN A 252 6.45 -5.97 -16.37
CA GLN A 252 7.48 -5.57 -17.34
C GLN A 252 6.93 -5.31 -18.75
N ASN A 253 5.72 -5.79 -19.06
CA ASN A 253 5.10 -5.67 -20.37
C ASN A 253 3.78 -4.90 -20.36
N ILE A 254 3.35 -4.33 -19.22
CA ILE A 254 1.99 -3.81 -19.03
C ILE A 254 1.66 -2.62 -19.94
N GLY A 255 2.68 -1.82 -20.27
CA GLY A 255 2.56 -0.67 -21.18
C GLY A 255 2.43 -1.04 -22.65
N ARG A 256 2.58 -2.33 -23.03
CA ARG A 256 2.43 -2.77 -24.41
C ARG A 256 0.96 -3.11 -24.68
N ALA A 257 0.36 -2.45 -25.67
CA ALA A 257 -1.03 -2.73 -26.07
C ALA A 257 -1.25 -4.20 -26.46
N THR A 258 -0.24 -4.85 -27.06
CA THR A 258 -0.25 -6.24 -27.51
C THR A 258 -0.03 -7.28 -26.39
N LEU A 259 -0.16 -6.92 -25.11
CA LEU A 259 0.00 -7.89 -24.03
C LEU A 259 -1.23 -8.81 -23.97
N ASP A 260 -1.06 -10.04 -24.47
CA ASP A 260 -2.08 -11.08 -24.45
C ASP A 260 -1.66 -12.29 -23.56
N PRO A 261 -2.60 -13.17 -23.17
CA PRO A 261 -2.29 -14.37 -22.38
C PRO A 261 -1.25 -15.30 -23.02
N GLN A 262 -1.19 -15.40 -24.35
CA GLN A 262 -0.26 -16.29 -25.05
C GLN A 262 1.19 -15.78 -24.94
N LYS A 263 1.39 -14.47 -25.03
CA LYS A 263 2.67 -13.81 -24.80
C LYS A 263 3.12 -13.95 -23.35
N ILE A 264 2.20 -13.81 -22.39
CA ILE A 264 2.49 -14.05 -20.97
C ILE A 264 2.95 -15.48 -20.73
N CYS A 265 2.24 -16.48 -21.28
CA CYS A 265 2.63 -17.89 -21.20
C CYS A 265 4.05 -18.15 -21.72
N ARG A 266 4.38 -17.61 -22.90
CA ARG A 266 5.73 -17.75 -23.50
C ARG A 266 6.82 -17.13 -22.63
N LEU A 267 6.61 -15.90 -22.16
CA LEU A 267 7.59 -15.17 -21.35
C LEU A 267 7.78 -15.75 -19.95
N ALA A 268 6.70 -16.27 -19.34
CA ALA A 268 6.75 -16.84 -18.00
C ALA A 268 7.10 -18.34 -17.99
N GLY A 269 7.16 -19.01 -19.15
CA GLY A 269 7.45 -20.44 -19.26
C GLY A 269 6.33 -21.33 -18.69
N VAL A 270 5.06 -20.92 -18.87
CA VAL A 270 3.90 -21.65 -18.33
C VAL A 270 2.87 -21.95 -19.41
N SER A 271 2.14 -23.05 -19.27
CA SER A 271 1.02 -23.36 -20.16
C SER A 271 -0.16 -22.41 -19.93
N ARG A 272 -1.04 -22.30 -20.93
CA ARG A 272 -2.28 -21.52 -20.81
C ARG A 272 -3.13 -22.02 -19.64
N SER A 273 -3.31 -23.33 -19.50
CA SER A 273 -4.08 -23.91 -18.40
C SER A 273 -3.52 -23.54 -17.03
N VAL A 274 -2.19 -23.50 -16.87
CA VAL A 274 -1.55 -23.04 -15.63
C VAL A 274 -1.81 -21.56 -15.37
N LEU A 275 -1.66 -20.70 -16.39
CA LEU A 275 -1.93 -19.26 -16.27
C LEU A 275 -3.36 -18.98 -15.78
N TYR A 276 -4.36 -19.58 -16.44
CA TYR A 276 -5.76 -19.36 -16.06
C TYR A 276 -6.06 -19.94 -14.68
N ARG A 277 -5.53 -21.11 -14.33
CA ARG A 277 -5.70 -21.72 -13.01
C ARG A 277 -5.10 -20.87 -11.88
N LEU A 278 -3.90 -20.33 -12.08
CA LEU A 278 -3.23 -19.51 -11.05
C LEU A 278 -3.93 -18.17 -10.82
N PHE A 279 -4.55 -17.59 -11.86
CA PHE A 279 -5.24 -16.30 -11.74
C PHE A 279 -6.74 -16.44 -11.44
N GLU A 280 -7.34 -17.63 -11.50
CA GLU A 280 -8.76 -17.83 -11.18
C GLU A 280 -9.12 -17.30 -9.78
N PRO A 281 -8.33 -17.58 -8.72
CA PRO A 281 -8.59 -17.05 -7.39
C PRO A 281 -8.49 -15.52 -7.30
N HIS A 282 -7.92 -14.87 -8.32
CA HIS A 282 -7.70 -13.42 -8.40
C HIS A 282 -8.61 -12.76 -9.46
N GLY A 283 -9.75 -13.37 -9.79
CA GLY A 283 -10.70 -12.84 -10.76
C GLY A 283 -10.29 -13.03 -12.23
N GLY A 284 -9.22 -13.78 -12.49
CA GLY A 284 -8.71 -14.11 -13.81
C GLY A 284 -7.63 -13.15 -14.33
N VAL A 285 -6.82 -13.66 -15.27
CA VAL A 285 -5.63 -12.93 -15.78
C VAL A 285 -6.01 -11.62 -16.49
N ALA A 286 -7.13 -11.58 -17.20
CA ALA A 286 -7.59 -10.38 -17.89
C ALA A 286 -8.00 -9.27 -16.90
N HIS A 287 -8.69 -9.65 -15.82
CA HIS A 287 -9.05 -8.72 -14.74
C HIS A 287 -7.79 -8.15 -14.07
N TYR A 288 -6.82 -9.00 -13.76
CA TYR A 288 -5.54 -8.57 -13.20
C TYR A 288 -4.79 -7.59 -14.11
N ILE A 289 -4.67 -7.87 -15.42
CA ILE A 289 -4.04 -6.95 -16.39
C ILE A 289 -4.77 -5.59 -16.42
N GLN A 290 -6.11 -5.60 -16.42
CA GLN A 290 -6.89 -4.36 -16.38
C GLN A 290 -6.61 -3.58 -15.09
N GLY A 291 -6.57 -4.24 -13.93
CA GLY A 291 -6.18 -3.61 -12.66
C GLY A 291 -4.80 -2.96 -12.74
N GLN A 292 -3.79 -3.68 -13.24
CA GLN A 292 -2.43 -3.12 -13.40
C GLN A 292 -2.40 -1.87 -14.30
N ARG A 293 -3.20 -1.85 -15.37
CA ARG A 293 -3.37 -0.69 -16.27
C ARG A 293 -4.05 0.49 -15.57
N LEU A 294 -5.04 0.24 -14.70
CA LEU A 294 -5.67 1.28 -13.87
C LEU A 294 -4.69 1.88 -12.86
N HIS A 295 -3.86 1.05 -12.21
CA HIS A 295 -2.82 1.54 -11.30
C HIS A 295 -1.77 2.39 -12.05
N MET A 296 -1.42 2.02 -13.29
CA MET A 296 -0.56 2.85 -14.15
C MET A 296 -1.21 4.19 -14.47
N ALA A 297 -2.50 4.19 -14.83
CA ALA A 297 -3.26 5.43 -15.06
C ALA A 297 -3.31 6.31 -13.81
N HIS A 298 -3.52 5.72 -12.63
CA HIS A 298 -3.53 6.44 -11.36
C HIS A 298 -2.18 7.14 -11.10
N ALA A 299 -1.06 6.43 -11.31
CA ALA A 299 0.27 7.01 -11.16
C ALA A 299 0.49 8.20 -12.10
N MET A 300 0.09 8.08 -13.37
CA MET A 300 0.15 9.18 -14.35
C MET A 300 -0.72 10.37 -13.97
N LEU A 301 -1.92 10.12 -13.43
CA LEU A 301 -2.84 11.18 -12.97
C LEU A 301 -2.26 11.91 -11.76
N SER A 302 -1.54 11.20 -10.90
CA SER A 302 -0.95 11.74 -9.66
C SER A 302 0.38 12.47 -9.89
N GLU A 303 0.98 12.35 -11.08
CA GLU A 303 2.25 12.96 -11.41
C GLU A 303 2.13 14.48 -11.59
N ARG A 304 2.89 15.22 -10.77
CA ARG A 304 2.97 16.68 -10.89
C ARG A 304 3.61 17.04 -12.23
N GLY A 305 2.81 17.67 -13.11
CA GLY A 305 3.26 18.07 -14.46
C GLY A 305 2.78 17.17 -15.59
N CYS A 306 2.02 16.10 -15.31
CA CYS A 306 1.37 15.31 -16.36
C CYS A 306 0.40 16.18 -17.18
N ARG A 307 0.69 16.37 -18.47
CA ARG A 307 -0.08 17.20 -19.40
C ARG A 307 -1.16 16.43 -20.16
N LEU A 308 -1.09 15.11 -20.17
CA LEU A 308 -2.09 14.27 -20.83
C LEU A 308 -3.44 14.46 -20.15
N SER A 309 -4.50 14.57 -20.92
CA SER A 309 -5.89 14.59 -20.45
C SER A 309 -6.30 13.25 -19.84
N VAL A 310 -7.42 13.23 -19.12
CA VAL A 310 -8.00 12.00 -18.57
C VAL A 310 -8.31 10.99 -19.69
N GLY A 311 -8.78 11.47 -20.85
CA GLY A 311 -9.07 10.64 -22.02
C GLY A 311 -7.81 10.01 -22.62
N GLU A 312 -6.77 10.81 -22.87
CA GLU A 312 -5.48 10.33 -23.41
C GLU A 312 -4.81 9.30 -22.48
N ILE A 313 -4.92 9.48 -21.16
CA ILE A 313 -4.44 8.48 -20.20
C ILE A 313 -5.26 7.18 -20.33
N GLY A 314 -6.59 7.29 -20.43
CA GLY A 314 -7.48 6.14 -20.65
C GLY A 314 -7.11 5.35 -21.92
N GLU A 315 -6.88 6.03 -23.03
CA GLU A 315 -6.43 5.42 -24.30
C GLU A 315 -5.08 4.73 -24.13
N ARG A 316 -4.11 5.40 -23.50
CA ARG A 316 -2.76 4.87 -23.29
C ARG A 316 -2.74 3.62 -22.41
N VAL A 317 -3.68 3.50 -21.48
CA VAL A 317 -3.85 2.31 -20.64
C VAL A 317 -4.82 1.28 -21.23
N GLY A 318 -5.26 1.48 -22.48
CA GLY A 318 -6.00 0.48 -23.27
C GLY A 318 -7.52 0.52 -23.14
N PHE A 319 -8.11 1.68 -22.80
CA PHE A 319 -9.55 1.91 -22.86
C PHE A 319 -9.91 2.70 -24.12
N PHE A 320 -10.90 2.22 -24.87
CA PHE A 320 -11.39 2.88 -26.08
C PHE A 320 -12.30 4.09 -25.80
N ASP A 321 -12.88 4.16 -24.60
CA ASP A 321 -13.85 5.19 -24.22
C ASP A 321 -13.53 5.72 -22.82
N ALA A 322 -13.46 7.05 -22.71
CA ALA A 322 -13.17 7.77 -21.49
C ALA A 322 -14.25 7.58 -20.40
N SER A 323 -15.51 7.36 -20.80
CA SER A 323 -16.62 7.13 -19.87
C SER A 323 -16.48 5.79 -19.17
N THR A 324 -16.15 4.75 -19.94
CA THR A 324 -15.87 3.40 -19.46
C THR A 324 -14.63 3.39 -18.57
N PHE A 325 -13.55 4.07 -18.98
CA PHE A 325 -12.37 4.25 -18.15
C PHE A 325 -12.73 4.89 -16.80
N SER A 326 -13.44 6.02 -16.80
CA SER A 326 -13.80 6.74 -15.57
C SER A 326 -14.66 5.91 -14.62
N ARG A 327 -15.64 5.16 -15.16
CA ARG A 327 -16.50 4.26 -14.37
C ARG A 327 -15.70 3.12 -13.74
N VAL A 328 -14.82 2.49 -14.50
CA VAL A 328 -13.97 1.39 -14.02
C VAL A 328 -12.95 1.89 -13.01
N PHE A 329 -12.32 3.05 -13.25
CA PHE A 329 -11.40 3.71 -12.33
C PHE A 329 -12.07 4.05 -11.00
N ARG A 330 -13.28 4.64 -11.04
CA ARG A 330 -14.04 4.96 -9.83
C ARG A 330 -14.42 3.72 -9.03
N ARG A 331 -14.76 2.62 -9.71
CA ARG A 331 -15.05 1.35 -9.04
C ARG A 331 -13.82 0.79 -8.32
N GLU A 332 -12.62 0.97 -8.91
CA GLU A 332 -11.37 0.46 -8.34
C GLU A 332 -10.89 1.29 -7.15
N PHE A 333 -10.80 2.61 -7.30
CA PHE A 333 -10.18 3.49 -6.31
C PHE A 333 -11.19 4.18 -5.37
N GLY A 334 -12.46 4.23 -5.75
CA GLY A 334 -13.54 4.90 -5.00
C GLY A 334 -13.71 6.39 -5.33
N TYR A 335 -12.91 6.95 -6.24
CA TYR A 335 -12.97 8.34 -6.72
C TYR A 335 -12.66 8.40 -8.21
N THR A 336 -12.99 9.53 -8.84
CA THR A 336 -12.85 9.75 -10.28
C THR A 336 -11.39 10.05 -10.67
N PRO A 337 -11.01 9.84 -11.95
CA PRO A 337 -9.71 10.25 -12.46
C PRO A 337 -9.39 11.75 -12.25
N GLY A 338 -10.41 12.62 -12.33
CA GLY A 338 -10.24 14.06 -12.15
C GLY A 338 -9.92 14.44 -10.71
N GLU A 339 -10.56 13.78 -9.74
CA GLU A 339 -10.24 13.93 -8.31
C GLU A 339 -8.81 13.45 -8.01
N ALA A 340 -8.39 12.33 -8.61
CA ALA A 340 -7.03 11.80 -8.49
C ALA A 340 -5.98 12.83 -8.96
N ARG A 341 -6.22 13.47 -10.12
CA ARG A 341 -5.33 14.50 -10.66
C ARG A 341 -5.27 15.73 -9.79
N SER A 342 -6.42 16.20 -9.31
CA SER A 342 -6.49 17.39 -8.46
C SER A 342 -5.69 17.17 -7.18
N ALA A 343 -5.78 15.98 -6.58
CA ALA A 343 -4.99 15.61 -5.40
C ALA A 343 -3.47 15.56 -5.69
N GLY A 344 -3.06 15.04 -6.85
CA GLY A 344 -1.65 15.04 -7.27
C GLY A 344 -1.07 16.44 -7.50
N GLN A 345 -1.85 17.34 -8.11
CA GLN A 345 -1.46 18.71 -8.43
C GLN A 345 -1.35 19.62 -7.20
N GLN A 346 -2.27 19.46 -6.24
CA GLN A 346 -2.25 20.24 -4.99
C GLN A 346 -1.13 19.81 -4.04
N GLY A 347 -0.37 18.77 -4.40
CA GLY A 347 0.80 18.33 -3.67
C GLY A 347 0.54 17.75 -2.29
N LEU A 348 -0.71 17.76 -1.84
CA LEU A 348 -1.12 17.34 -0.52
C LEU A 348 -2.63 17.02 -0.55
N ARG A 349 -2.95 15.75 -0.75
CA ARG A 349 -3.96 15.02 0.05
C ARG A 349 -3.53 13.56 0.02
N ALA A 350 -2.71 13.16 0.98
CA ALA A 350 -2.95 11.83 1.54
C ALA A 350 -4.43 11.83 1.92
N ALA A 351 -5.26 11.09 1.20
CA ALA A 351 -6.67 10.96 1.51
C ALA A 351 -6.77 10.43 2.95
N GLY A 352 -7.01 11.34 3.90
CA GLY A 352 -6.90 11.05 5.33
C GLY A 352 -6.83 12.28 6.26
N ALA A 353 -6.74 13.51 5.75
CA ALA A 353 -6.80 14.72 6.58
C ALA A 353 -7.91 15.68 6.10
N GLU A 354 -9.16 15.26 6.28
CA GLU A 354 -10.19 16.22 6.68
C GLU A 354 -10.39 15.99 8.18
N THR A 355 -10.29 17.06 8.97
CA THR A 355 -10.72 17.08 10.36
C THR A 355 -12.24 16.90 10.39
N MET A 356 -12.71 15.66 10.18
CA MET A 356 -14.13 15.32 10.14
C MET A 356 -14.56 14.79 11.50
N HIS A 357 -14.97 15.71 12.38
CA HIS A 357 -15.97 15.43 13.40
C HIS A 357 -17.32 15.16 12.71
N SER A 358 -17.44 14.02 12.03
CA SER A 358 -18.70 13.41 11.60
C SER A 358 -18.37 12.11 10.87
N THR A 359 -18.83 10.98 11.42
CA THR A 359 -19.32 9.83 10.67
C THR A 359 -18.85 9.70 9.21
N SER A 360 -17.68 9.09 8.98
CA SER A 360 -17.29 8.59 7.66
C SER A 360 -18.19 7.41 7.27
N PHE A 361 -19.34 7.74 6.70
CA PHE A 361 -20.14 6.81 5.91
C PHE A 361 -19.39 6.56 4.60
N GLY A 362 -18.65 5.45 4.52
CA GLY A 362 -18.18 4.90 3.24
C GLY A 362 -16.75 4.37 3.16
N LEU A 363 -15.84 4.71 4.11
CA LEU A 363 -14.50 4.10 4.13
C LEU A 363 -14.48 2.87 5.07
N ASP A 364 -14.37 1.69 4.47
CA ASP A 364 -14.08 0.43 5.17
C ASP A 364 -12.58 0.09 5.05
N PHE A 365 -12.11 -0.87 5.86
CA PHE A 365 -10.69 -1.21 5.88
C PHE A 365 -10.21 -1.87 4.58
N GLY A 366 -11.05 -2.65 3.90
CA GLY A 366 -10.72 -3.22 2.59
C GLY A 366 -10.58 -2.18 1.48
N GLY A 367 -11.37 -1.11 1.52
CA GLY A 367 -11.23 0.07 0.66
C GLY A 367 -9.88 0.76 0.82
N LEU A 368 -9.37 0.85 2.05
CA LEU A 368 -8.02 1.37 2.32
C LEU A 368 -6.94 0.47 1.72
N LEU A 369 -7.03 -0.85 1.93
CA LEU A 369 -6.05 -1.81 1.41
C LEU A 369 -5.99 -1.79 -0.12
N ARG A 370 -7.13 -1.72 -0.82
CA ARG A 370 -7.16 -1.63 -2.30
C ARG A 370 -6.43 -0.41 -2.86
N ARG A 371 -6.34 0.68 -2.09
CA ARG A 371 -5.68 1.91 -2.51
C ARG A 371 -4.15 1.85 -2.34
N LEU A 372 -3.63 0.91 -1.55
CA LEU A 372 -2.19 0.77 -1.35
C LEU A 372 -1.50 0.40 -2.67
N GLY A 373 -0.37 1.05 -2.98
CA GLY A 373 0.37 0.80 -4.22
C GLY A 373 -0.12 1.55 -5.47
N ALA A 374 -1.20 2.34 -5.38
CA ALA A 374 -1.66 3.16 -6.51
C ALA A 374 -0.78 4.42 -6.76
N GLY A 375 -0.18 5.00 -5.72
CA GLY A 375 0.56 6.27 -5.82
C GLY A 375 2.09 6.20 -6.03
N ASP A 376 2.71 5.02 -5.89
CA ASP A 376 4.19 4.90 -5.79
C ASP A 376 4.86 4.38 -7.08
N ARG A 377 4.13 4.17 -8.18
CA ARG A 377 4.67 3.66 -9.45
C ARG A 377 5.38 4.74 -10.30
N ARG A 378 6.23 5.57 -9.70
CA ARG A 378 6.93 6.68 -10.37
C ARG A 378 8.03 6.25 -11.36
N GLY A 379 8.25 4.95 -11.56
CA GLY A 379 9.38 4.42 -12.34
C GLY A 379 9.04 3.58 -13.58
N ALA A 380 7.77 3.33 -13.88
CA ALA A 380 7.40 2.56 -15.07
C ALA A 380 7.29 3.51 -16.28
N ALA A 381 8.43 3.80 -16.92
CA ALA A 381 8.45 4.52 -18.19
C ALA A 381 7.57 3.77 -19.21
N VAL A 382 6.51 4.43 -19.68
CA VAL A 382 5.67 3.89 -20.75
C VAL A 382 6.41 4.10 -22.07
N PRO A 383 6.75 3.05 -22.83
CA PRO A 383 7.33 3.25 -24.15
C PRO A 383 6.36 4.10 -25.00
N PRO A 384 6.86 4.95 -25.92
CA PRO A 384 6.01 5.61 -26.89
C PRO A 384 5.23 4.57 -27.70
N ALA A 385 4.01 4.96 -28.12
CA ALA A 385 3.04 4.12 -28.81
C ALA A 385 3.63 3.44 -30.05
#